data_AF-A0A5B6ZWZ0-F1
#
_entry.id   AF-A0A5B6ZWZ0-F1
#
_cell.length_a   1.000
_cell.length_b   1.000
_cell.length_c   1.000
_cell.angle_alpha   90.00
_cell.angle_beta   90.00
_cell.angle_gamma   90.00
#
_symmetry.space_group_name_H-M   'P 1'
#
loop_
_entity.id
_entity.type
_entity.pdbx_description
1 polymer ?
#
loop_
_entity_poly.entity_id
_entity_poly.type
_entity_poly.pdbx_seq_one_letter_code
_entity_poly.pdbx_strand_id
1 'polypeptide(L)'
;MRLSWNRFSKPSRPSRQLCSPAKPGIWRSDSPRPQWGMPDGVKLPSYKGDNINGDAFNEKSRIPDPERMIRAYCQAAATLNLLRAFATGGYAAMQRVTQWNLDFAEHSEQGDRYQELAHRVDEALGFMAAAGLTVDHPIMTTTEFWTSHECLLLPYEQALTRQDSTSGLYYDCSAHMVWVGERTRQLDGAHVEFLRGVANPLGIKVSNKMDPNELVKLIEILNPNNKPGRITVIVRMGAENMRVKFPHLIRAVRRAGQIVTWVCDPMHGNTIKAPCGLKTRAFDAILAEVRAFFDVHEQEGSHPGGIHLEMTGQNVTECIGGSRTVTFDDLSSRYHTHCDPRLNASQSLELAFIIAERLRKRRIGTQRLLSLSL
;
A
#
# COMPACT_ATOMS: atom_id res chain seq x y z
N MET A 1 -9.05 10.35 1.27
CA MET A 1 -7.87 9.60 0.79
C MET A 1 -7.89 8.24 1.45
N ARG A 2 -7.97 7.15 0.69
CA ARG A 2 -7.88 5.78 1.26
C ARG A 2 -6.42 5.34 1.17
N LEU A 3 -5.82 4.97 2.30
CA LEU A 3 -4.51 4.33 2.35
C LEU A 3 -4.72 2.83 2.12
N SER A 4 -4.12 2.29 1.05
CA SER A 4 -4.03 0.84 0.85
C SER A 4 -2.73 0.34 1.48
N TRP A 5 -2.87 -0.56 2.45
CA TRP A 5 -1.77 -1.05 3.28
C TRP A 5 -1.22 -2.35 2.70
N ASN A 6 0.05 -2.35 2.28
CA ASN A 6 0.75 -3.57 1.94
C ASN A 6 1.82 -3.90 2.99
N ARG A 7 1.58 -5.01 3.69
CA ARG A 7 2.57 -5.99 4.17
C ARG A 7 3.23 -5.75 5.55
N PHE A 8 3.17 -6.78 6.39
CA PHE A 8 4.03 -6.94 7.58
C PHE A 8 4.77 -8.31 7.51
N SER A 9 6.10 -8.35 7.60
CA SER A 9 6.93 -9.58 7.48
C SER A 9 7.44 -10.14 8.82
N LYS A 10 7.64 -11.46 8.91
CA LYS A 10 8.02 -12.28 10.10
C LYS A 10 9.24 -11.78 10.93
N PRO A 11 9.34 -12.17 12.22
CA PRO A 11 10.51 -11.93 13.06
C PRO A 11 11.61 -12.99 12.93
N SER A 12 12.87 -12.58 13.06
CA SER A 12 14.03 -13.45 13.30
C SER A 12 14.65 -13.15 14.68
N ARG A 13 14.37 -14.04 15.64
CA ARG A 13 15.01 -14.25 16.98
C ARG A 13 14.85 -13.16 18.07
N PRO A 14 14.94 -13.54 19.37
CA PRO A 14 14.32 -12.81 20.46
C PRO A 14 15.29 -11.82 21.11
N SER A 15 14.97 -10.54 21.06
CA SER A 15 15.50 -9.54 21.99
C SER A 15 14.35 -8.71 22.53
N ARG A 16 14.32 -8.60 23.86
CA ARG A 16 13.26 -8.02 24.68
C ARG A 16 12.90 -6.60 24.22
N GLN A 17 11.66 -6.38 23.81
CA GLN A 17 10.88 -5.16 24.10
C GLN A 17 9.43 -5.38 23.65
N LEU A 18 8.51 -5.10 24.56
CA LEU A 18 7.07 -5.32 24.41
C LEU A 18 6.49 -4.34 23.38
N CYS A 19 6.15 -4.85 22.20
CA CYS A 19 5.04 -4.35 21.38
C CYS A 19 4.56 -5.45 20.42
N SER A 20 3.24 -5.59 20.34
CA SER A 20 2.48 -6.74 19.84
C SER A 20 2.91 -7.33 18.48
N PRO A 21 3.14 -8.66 18.34
CA PRO A 21 3.53 -9.30 17.11
C PRO A 21 2.36 -10.11 16.49
N ALA A 22 1.62 -9.51 15.55
CA ALA A 22 0.89 -10.31 14.57
C ALA A 22 1.00 -9.65 13.20
N LYS A 23 1.54 -10.39 12.23
CA LYS A 23 1.89 -9.88 10.91
C LYS A 23 1.30 -10.82 9.85
N PRO A 24 0.49 -10.33 8.90
CA PRO A 24 -0.01 -11.13 7.81
C PRO A 24 0.97 -11.07 6.64
N GLY A 25 1.33 -12.23 6.11
CA GLY A 25 2.07 -12.35 4.86
C GLY A 25 1.20 -11.92 3.69
N ILE A 26 1.27 -10.63 3.33
CA ILE A 26 0.67 -10.12 2.09
C ILE A 26 1.63 -10.39 0.93
N TRP A 27 1.04 -10.92 -0.14
CA TRP A 27 1.65 -11.34 -1.39
C TRP A 27 2.14 -10.18 -2.26
N ARG A 28 3.17 -10.48 -3.07
CA ARG A 28 3.52 -9.73 -4.29
C ARG A 28 4.14 -10.63 -5.35
N SER A 29 3.87 -10.29 -6.61
CA SER A 29 4.62 -10.70 -7.80
C SER A 29 5.86 -9.84 -8.04
N ASP A 30 6.69 -9.59 -7.02
CA ASP A 30 7.99 -8.96 -7.31
C ASP A 30 8.92 -9.96 -7.96
N SER A 31 9.70 -9.44 -8.92
CA SER A 31 10.59 -10.21 -9.78
C SER A 31 11.22 -11.34 -8.97
N PRO A 32 11.13 -12.60 -9.44
CA PRO A 32 11.94 -13.66 -8.85
C PRO A 32 13.31 -13.07 -8.58
N ARG A 33 13.86 -13.23 -7.36
CA ARG A 33 15.30 -13.00 -7.21
C ARG A 33 15.93 -13.68 -8.43
N PRO A 34 16.71 -12.96 -9.27
CA PRO A 34 17.38 -13.62 -10.38
C PRO A 34 18.06 -14.85 -9.80
N GLN A 35 18.11 -15.95 -10.55
CA GLN A 35 18.86 -17.14 -10.14
C GLN A 35 20.24 -16.67 -9.66
N TRP A 36 20.41 -16.52 -8.36
CA TRP A 36 21.70 -16.19 -7.80
C TRP A 36 22.41 -17.53 -7.78
N GLY A 37 23.26 -17.74 -8.78
CA GLY A 37 24.42 -18.55 -8.52
C GLY A 37 25.11 -17.94 -7.31
N MET A 38 25.34 -18.76 -6.29
CA MET A 38 26.47 -18.53 -5.40
C MET A 38 27.76 -18.49 -6.25
N PRO A 39 28.91 -18.08 -5.69
CA PRO A 39 30.20 -18.18 -6.38
C PRO A 39 30.52 -19.60 -6.93
N ASP A 40 29.76 -20.61 -6.50
CA ASP A 40 29.83 -22.03 -6.90
C ASP A 40 28.91 -22.42 -8.08
N GLY A 41 28.09 -21.51 -8.62
CA GLY A 41 27.25 -21.74 -9.80
C GLY A 41 25.90 -22.45 -9.59
N VAL A 42 25.46 -22.69 -8.35
CA VAL A 42 24.20 -23.42 -8.08
C VAL A 42 22.96 -22.59 -8.42
N LYS A 43 22.08 -23.10 -9.29
CA LYS A 43 20.81 -22.46 -9.70
C LYS A 43 19.61 -23.12 -9.02
N LEU A 44 18.90 -22.37 -8.17
CA LEU A 44 17.67 -22.82 -7.51
C LEU A 44 16.44 -22.03 -8.01
N PRO A 45 15.22 -22.61 -7.93
CA PRO A 45 13.99 -21.86 -8.15
C PRO A 45 13.90 -20.64 -7.23
N SER A 46 13.36 -19.55 -7.76
CA SER A 46 13.19 -18.33 -7.00
C SER A 46 12.13 -18.49 -5.90
N TYR A 47 12.32 -17.76 -4.81
CA TYR A 47 11.33 -17.64 -3.76
C TYR A 47 10.13 -16.85 -4.30
N LYS A 48 8.93 -17.42 -4.19
CA LYS A 48 7.67 -16.85 -4.69
C LYS A 48 6.70 -16.44 -3.58
N GLY A 49 7.18 -16.38 -2.33
CA GLY A 49 6.36 -16.10 -1.15
C GLY A 49 6.06 -17.35 -0.33
N ASP A 50 5.85 -17.16 0.97
CA ASP A 50 5.67 -18.24 1.96
C ASP A 50 4.51 -19.19 1.66
N ASN A 51 3.55 -18.73 0.87
CA ASN A 51 2.36 -19.46 0.45
C ASN A 51 2.65 -20.34 -0.80
N ILE A 52 3.83 -20.22 -1.43
CA ILE A 52 4.30 -21.15 -2.47
C ILE A 52 5.48 -21.97 -1.97
N ASN A 53 6.56 -21.34 -1.53
CA ASN A 53 7.80 -22.01 -1.13
C ASN A 53 8.52 -21.27 0.00
N GLY A 54 9.58 -21.87 0.54
CA GLY A 54 10.42 -21.32 1.59
C GLY A 54 11.48 -20.35 1.05
N ASP A 55 11.89 -19.41 1.90
CA ASP A 55 12.88 -18.39 1.60
C ASP A 55 14.33 -18.91 1.63
N ALA A 56 14.59 -19.93 2.45
CA ALA A 56 15.90 -20.55 2.58
C ALA A 56 16.47 -21.00 1.21
N PHE A 57 17.76 -20.76 1.00
CA PHE A 57 18.45 -21.06 -0.25
C PHE A 57 18.92 -22.53 -0.26
N ASN A 58 17.96 -23.45 -0.36
CA ASN A 58 18.21 -24.87 -0.57
C ASN A 58 17.09 -25.49 -1.41
N GLU A 59 17.39 -26.58 -2.11
CA GLU A 59 16.46 -27.25 -3.02
C GLU A 59 15.12 -27.59 -2.35
N LYS A 60 15.16 -28.27 -1.20
CA LYS A 60 13.97 -28.67 -0.43
C LYS A 60 13.04 -27.49 -0.12
N SER A 61 13.60 -26.34 0.25
CA SER A 61 12.81 -25.16 0.59
C SER A 61 12.23 -24.48 -0.63
N ARG A 62 12.82 -24.64 -1.82
CA ARG A 62 12.38 -23.95 -3.04
C ARG A 62 11.32 -24.70 -3.83
N ILE A 63 11.06 -25.98 -3.52
CA ILE A 63 9.96 -26.75 -4.07
C ILE A 63 8.61 -26.14 -3.62
N PRO A 64 7.68 -25.83 -4.54
CA PRO A 64 6.33 -25.41 -4.20
C PRO A 64 5.59 -26.47 -3.37
N ASP A 65 4.93 -26.05 -2.30
CA ASP A 65 4.23 -26.93 -1.36
C ASP A 65 2.78 -26.44 -1.17
N PRO A 66 1.75 -27.21 -1.60
CA PRO A 66 0.35 -26.79 -1.55
C PRO A 66 -0.20 -26.62 -0.13
N GLU A 67 0.38 -27.29 0.89
CA GLU A 67 -0.02 -27.13 2.29
C GLU A 67 0.22 -25.70 2.81
N ARG A 68 1.09 -24.95 2.12
CA ARG A 68 1.34 -23.55 2.43
C ARG A 68 0.13 -22.65 2.17
N MET A 69 -0.80 -23.04 1.29
CA MET A 69 -2.09 -22.36 1.12
C MET A 69 -2.95 -22.40 2.39
N ILE A 70 -3.00 -23.57 3.03
CA ILE A 70 -3.73 -23.74 4.30
C ILE A 70 -3.04 -22.91 5.38
N ARG A 71 -1.71 -22.98 5.48
CA ARG A 71 -0.94 -22.17 6.43
C ARG A 71 -1.17 -20.67 6.24
N ALA A 72 -1.18 -20.20 4.99
CA ALA A 72 -1.40 -18.80 4.68
C ALA A 72 -2.81 -18.34 5.03
N TYR A 73 -3.83 -19.17 4.75
CA TYR A 73 -5.20 -18.93 5.21
C TYR A 73 -5.28 -18.80 6.73
N CYS A 74 -4.71 -19.74 7.50
CA CYS A 74 -4.72 -19.69 8.96
C CYS A 74 -4.03 -18.43 9.50
N GLN A 75 -2.87 -18.05 8.92
CA GLN A 75 -2.16 -16.83 9.30
C GLN A 75 -2.97 -15.56 8.98
N ALA A 76 -3.61 -15.51 7.81
CA ALA A 76 -4.44 -14.39 7.39
C ALA A 76 -5.67 -14.23 8.29
N ALA A 77 -6.37 -15.33 8.58
CA ALA A 77 -7.53 -15.36 9.47
C ALA A 77 -7.18 -14.89 10.89
N ALA A 78 -6.11 -15.44 11.49
CA ALA A 78 -5.65 -15.04 12.81
C ALA A 78 -5.26 -13.55 12.86
N THR A 79 -4.60 -13.06 11.81
CA THR A 79 -4.20 -11.65 11.77
C THR A 79 -5.39 -10.71 11.59
N LEU A 80 -6.32 -11.04 10.69
CA LEU A 80 -7.53 -10.23 10.49
C LEU A 80 -8.40 -10.20 11.75
N ASN A 81 -8.49 -11.31 12.49
CA ASN A 81 -9.16 -11.35 13.77
C ASN A 81 -8.54 -10.35 14.77
N LEU A 82 -7.21 -10.31 14.87
CA LEU A 82 -6.53 -9.34 15.74
C LEU A 82 -6.73 -7.90 15.26
N LEU A 83 -6.63 -7.64 13.95
CA LEU A 83 -6.84 -6.30 13.39
C LEU A 83 -8.26 -5.78 13.66
N ARG A 84 -9.28 -6.64 13.54
CA ARG A 84 -10.67 -6.30 13.92
C ARG A 84 -10.76 -5.96 15.40
N ALA A 85 -10.14 -6.77 16.27
CA ALA A 85 -10.11 -6.49 17.71
C ALA A 85 -9.43 -5.14 18.04
N PHE A 86 -8.37 -4.76 17.33
CA PHE A 86 -7.76 -3.43 17.51
C PHE A 86 -8.61 -2.28 16.98
N ALA A 87 -9.30 -2.48 15.86
CA ALA A 87 -10.13 -1.47 15.22
C ALA A 87 -11.38 -1.12 16.04
N THR A 88 -11.98 -2.10 16.73
CA THR A 88 -13.21 -1.91 17.53
C THR A 88 -12.98 -1.89 19.04
N GLY A 89 -11.86 -2.43 19.52
CA GLY A 89 -11.55 -2.58 20.95
C GLY A 89 -10.84 -1.37 21.58
N GLY A 90 -10.94 -0.19 20.98
CA GLY A 90 -10.38 1.07 21.53
C GLY A 90 -8.88 1.29 21.29
N TYR A 91 -8.16 0.36 20.65
CA TYR A 91 -6.77 0.61 20.24
C TYR A 91 -6.68 1.68 19.13
N ALA A 92 -7.70 1.73 18.27
CA ALA A 92 -7.86 2.73 17.21
C ALA A 92 -8.51 4.06 17.66
N ALA A 93 -8.78 4.23 18.96
CA ALA A 93 -9.41 5.45 19.46
C ALA A 93 -8.54 6.69 19.16
N MET A 94 -9.15 7.76 18.67
CA MET A 94 -8.43 8.96 18.21
C MET A 94 -7.59 9.63 19.32
N GLN A 95 -7.96 9.41 20.59
CA GLN A 95 -7.22 9.90 21.76
C GLN A 95 -5.84 9.27 21.90
N ARG A 96 -5.59 8.10 21.29
CA ARG A 96 -4.30 7.41 21.35
C ARG A 96 -3.32 7.88 20.29
N VAL A 97 -3.68 8.84 19.43
CA VAL A 97 -2.76 9.42 18.44
C VAL A 97 -1.51 10.01 19.12
N THR A 98 -1.67 10.62 20.30
CA THR A 98 -0.55 11.10 21.15
C THR A 98 0.22 9.97 21.84
N GLN A 99 -0.36 8.77 21.98
CA GLN A 99 0.30 7.60 22.58
C GLN A 99 0.96 6.68 21.54
N TRP A 100 0.58 6.81 20.25
CA TRP A 100 1.32 6.22 19.13
C TRP A 100 2.66 6.90 18.88
N ASN A 101 3.10 7.78 19.82
CA ASN A 101 4.43 8.35 19.94
C ASN A 101 5.47 7.22 20.01
N LEU A 102 5.81 6.73 18.84
CA LEU A 102 7.03 6.03 18.52
C LEU A 102 8.21 6.91 19.01
N ASP A 103 9.30 6.28 19.44
CA ASP A 103 10.57 6.87 19.91
C ASP A 103 11.29 7.80 18.88
N PHE A 104 10.63 8.21 17.79
CA PHE A 104 11.18 9.04 16.70
C PHE A 104 10.93 10.54 16.87
N ALA A 105 9.94 10.95 17.67
CA ALA A 105 9.63 12.36 17.87
C ALA A 105 10.60 13.03 18.85
N GLU A 106 11.39 12.24 19.57
CA GLU A 106 12.45 12.75 20.44
C GLU A 106 13.64 13.26 19.59
N HIS A 107 13.97 14.54 19.73
CA HIS A 107 15.17 15.19 19.17
C HIS A 107 15.24 15.32 17.62
N SER A 108 14.15 15.66 16.93
CA SER A 108 14.19 16.04 15.49
C SER A 108 13.22 17.17 15.13
N GLU A 109 13.57 18.01 14.14
CA GLU A 109 12.71 19.10 13.63
C GLU A 109 11.35 18.58 13.12
N GLN A 110 11.34 17.38 12.55
CA GLN A 110 10.12 16.69 12.12
C GLN A 110 9.28 16.22 13.31
N GLY A 111 9.93 15.88 14.43
CA GLY A 111 9.28 15.62 15.71
C GLY A 111 8.52 16.84 16.21
N ASP A 112 9.10 18.04 16.12
CA ASP A 112 8.44 19.30 16.52
C ASP A 112 7.19 19.57 15.68
N ARG A 113 7.26 19.39 14.35
CA ARG A 113 6.08 19.50 13.47
C ARG A 113 5.01 18.45 13.76
N TYR A 114 5.41 17.24 14.14
CA TYR A 114 4.47 16.21 14.57
C TYR A 114 3.79 16.60 15.89
N GLN A 115 4.55 17.10 16.85
CA GLN A 115 4.00 17.58 18.13
C GLN A 115 2.98 18.70 17.90
N GLU A 116 3.27 19.65 17.01
CA GLU A 116 2.31 20.71 16.66
C GLU A 116 1.00 20.13 16.08
N LEU A 117 1.08 19.16 15.15
CA LEU A 117 -0.14 18.53 14.63
C LEU A 117 -0.88 17.75 15.73
N ALA A 118 -0.16 16.99 16.55
CA ALA A 118 -0.75 16.22 17.64
C ALA A 118 -1.48 17.12 18.63
N HIS A 119 -0.88 18.28 18.98
CA HIS A 119 -1.53 19.31 19.78
C HIS A 119 -2.80 19.85 19.12
N ARG A 120 -2.78 20.13 17.82
CA ARG A 120 -3.98 20.61 17.10
C ARG A 120 -5.07 19.55 16.98
N VAL A 121 -4.70 18.28 16.87
CA VAL A 121 -5.67 17.17 16.93
C VAL A 121 -6.27 17.10 18.33
N ASP A 122 -5.46 17.22 19.38
CA ASP A 122 -5.92 17.25 20.78
C ASP A 122 -6.89 18.42 21.03
N GLU A 123 -6.57 19.63 20.56
CA GLU A 123 -7.46 20.79 20.61
C GLU A 123 -8.78 20.54 19.87
N ALA A 124 -8.74 19.93 18.69
CA ALA A 124 -9.93 19.60 17.93
C ALA A 124 -10.79 18.54 18.64
N LEU A 125 -10.18 17.53 19.25
CA LEU A 125 -10.86 16.52 20.06
C LEU A 125 -11.49 17.18 21.31
N GLY A 126 -10.78 18.11 21.95
CA GLY A 126 -11.29 18.92 23.07
C GLY A 126 -12.49 19.77 22.67
N PHE A 127 -12.44 20.41 21.50
CA PHE A 127 -13.58 21.14 20.94
C PHE A 127 -14.78 20.23 20.65
N MET A 128 -14.55 19.05 20.06
CA MET A 128 -15.62 18.06 19.84
C MET A 128 -16.26 17.64 21.15
N ALA A 129 -15.47 17.36 22.19
CA ALA A 129 -15.96 17.04 23.52
C ALA A 129 -16.79 18.18 24.12
N ALA A 130 -16.31 19.42 24.03
CA ALA A 130 -17.03 20.61 24.48
C ALA A 130 -18.34 20.85 23.70
N ALA A 131 -18.40 20.46 22.42
CA ALA A 131 -19.58 20.51 21.58
C ALA A 131 -20.57 19.34 21.80
N GLY A 132 -20.32 18.46 22.78
CA GLY A 132 -21.21 17.35 23.15
C GLY A 132 -20.92 16.01 22.47
N LEU A 133 -19.85 15.92 21.66
CA LEU A 133 -19.32 14.65 21.15
C LEU A 133 -18.33 14.10 22.16
N THR A 134 -18.84 13.42 23.18
CA THR A 134 -18.01 12.86 24.25
C THR A 134 -17.04 11.82 23.72
N VAL A 135 -15.99 11.59 24.50
CA VAL A 135 -14.88 10.67 24.18
C VAL A 135 -15.32 9.21 24.00
N ASP A 136 -16.45 8.85 24.61
CA ASP A 136 -17.04 7.51 24.52
C ASP A 136 -17.91 7.32 23.27
N HIS A 137 -18.14 8.39 22.49
CA HIS A 137 -18.94 8.31 21.27
C HIS A 137 -18.31 7.31 20.28
N PRO A 138 -19.08 6.41 19.63
CA PRO A 138 -18.53 5.35 18.76
C PRO A 138 -17.60 5.84 17.65
N ILE A 139 -17.88 7.04 17.11
CA ILE A 139 -17.03 7.71 16.10
C ILE A 139 -15.62 8.03 16.62
N MET A 140 -15.47 8.22 17.94
CA MET A 140 -14.20 8.55 18.60
C MET A 140 -13.39 7.30 18.96
N THR A 141 -14.05 6.15 19.11
CA THR A 141 -13.47 4.91 19.68
C THR A 141 -13.27 3.79 18.66
N THR A 142 -13.93 3.86 17.50
CA THR A 142 -13.87 2.81 16.47
C THR A 142 -13.39 3.37 15.14
N THR A 143 -12.75 2.51 14.33
CA THR A 143 -12.38 2.83 12.95
C THR A 143 -12.73 1.67 12.03
N GLU A 144 -13.14 1.99 10.81
CA GLU A 144 -13.28 0.97 9.78
C GLU A 144 -11.93 0.64 9.16
N PHE A 145 -11.65 -0.64 8.99
CA PHE A 145 -10.43 -1.12 8.34
C PHE A 145 -10.76 -2.20 7.32
N TRP A 146 -10.04 -2.17 6.20
CA TRP A 146 -10.20 -3.13 5.10
C TRP A 146 -8.85 -3.75 4.74
N THR A 147 -8.90 -4.98 4.27
CA THR A 147 -7.73 -5.74 3.80
C THR A 147 -7.65 -5.78 2.28
N SER A 148 -6.42 -5.85 1.76
CA SER A 148 -6.17 -6.06 0.35
C SER A 148 -4.90 -6.86 0.08
N HIS A 149 -4.86 -7.58 -1.03
CA HIS A 149 -3.66 -8.20 -1.60
C HIS A 149 -3.72 -8.29 -3.13
N GLU A 150 -2.60 -8.65 -3.75
CA GLU A 150 -2.53 -8.96 -5.17
C GLU A 150 -3.22 -10.29 -5.44
N CYS A 151 -4.24 -10.29 -6.29
CA CYS A 151 -4.85 -11.52 -6.81
C CYS A 151 -3.81 -12.20 -7.71
N LEU A 152 -3.14 -13.22 -7.19
CA LEU A 152 -1.97 -13.81 -7.85
C LEU A 152 -2.05 -15.34 -7.92
N LEU A 153 -2.23 -16.02 -6.78
CA LEU A 153 -2.31 -17.47 -6.73
C LEU A 153 -3.76 -17.91 -6.93
N LEU A 154 -4.20 -18.02 -8.18
CA LEU A 154 -5.61 -18.29 -8.52
C LEU A 154 -6.25 -19.49 -7.80
N PRO A 155 -5.57 -20.62 -7.56
CA PRO A 155 -6.16 -21.71 -6.75
C PRO A 155 -6.56 -21.27 -5.33
N TYR A 156 -5.79 -20.37 -4.72
CA TYR A 156 -6.08 -19.80 -3.40
C TYR A 156 -7.28 -18.85 -3.45
N GLU A 157 -7.31 -17.95 -4.43
CA GLU A 157 -8.40 -16.97 -4.61
C GLU A 157 -9.72 -17.68 -4.98
N GLN A 158 -9.66 -18.67 -5.87
CA GLN A 158 -10.81 -19.49 -6.25
C GLN A 158 -11.38 -20.24 -5.05
N ALA A 159 -10.55 -20.88 -4.24
CA ALA A 159 -10.99 -21.58 -3.02
C ALA A 159 -11.62 -20.64 -1.98
N LEU A 160 -11.30 -19.35 -2.04
CA LEU A 160 -11.84 -18.31 -1.15
C LEU A 160 -12.99 -17.50 -1.76
N THR A 161 -13.40 -17.79 -2.99
CA THR A 161 -14.54 -17.13 -3.63
C THR A 161 -15.86 -17.75 -3.17
N ARG A 162 -16.80 -16.92 -2.70
CA ARG A 162 -18.15 -17.33 -2.27
C ARG A 162 -19.22 -16.57 -3.01
N GLN A 163 -20.37 -17.20 -3.20
CA GLN A 163 -21.57 -16.52 -3.62
C GLN A 163 -22.22 -15.84 -2.41
N ASP A 164 -22.51 -14.56 -2.52
CA ASP A 164 -23.28 -13.83 -1.52
C ASP A 164 -24.75 -14.28 -1.56
N SER A 165 -25.30 -14.62 -0.39
CA SER A 165 -26.64 -15.19 -0.28
C SER A 165 -27.77 -14.19 -0.56
N THR A 166 -27.48 -12.89 -0.51
CA THR A 166 -28.48 -11.83 -0.69
C THR A 166 -28.52 -11.33 -2.14
N SER A 167 -27.36 -11.07 -2.73
CA SER A 167 -27.22 -10.52 -4.08
C SER A 167 -27.00 -11.58 -5.17
N GLY A 168 -26.62 -12.80 -4.80
CA GLY A 168 -26.26 -13.86 -5.74
C GLY A 168 -24.93 -13.63 -6.48
N LEU A 169 -24.22 -12.54 -6.19
CA LEU A 169 -22.93 -12.20 -6.79
C LEU A 169 -21.80 -13.00 -6.13
N TYR A 170 -20.75 -13.27 -6.90
CA TYR A 170 -19.54 -13.88 -6.36
C TYR A 170 -18.60 -12.82 -5.80
N TYR A 171 -18.03 -13.07 -4.63
CA TYR A 171 -16.99 -12.26 -4.02
C TYR A 171 -15.78 -13.15 -3.73
N ASP A 172 -14.60 -12.67 -4.05
CA ASP A 172 -13.37 -13.22 -3.49
C ASP A 172 -13.29 -12.82 -2.03
N CYS A 173 -13.62 -13.74 -1.11
CA CYS A 173 -13.64 -13.47 0.33
C CYS A 173 -12.26 -13.59 0.97
N SER A 174 -11.18 -13.70 0.19
CA SER A 174 -9.81 -13.65 0.68
C SER A 174 -9.43 -12.27 1.22
N ALA A 175 -9.99 -11.20 0.65
CA ALA A 175 -9.81 -9.81 1.07
C ALA A 175 -10.98 -8.91 0.64
N HIS A 176 -11.04 -7.70 1.18
CA HIS A 176 -12.09 -6.75 0.82
C HIS A 176 -11.88 -6.16 -0.58
N MET A 177 -10.61 -5.86 -0.92
CA MET A 177 -10.20 -5.36 -2.22
C MET A 177 -9.01 -6.17 -2.72
N VAL A 178 -9.00 -6.53 -4.00
CA VAL A 178 -7.89 -7.26 -4.62
C VAL A 178 -7.42 -6.54 -5.87
N TRP A 179 -6.13 -6.65 -6.22
CA TRP A 179 -5.61 -6.01 -7.43
C TRP A 179 -4.92 -6.98 -8.38
N VAL A 180 -4.93 -6.64 -9.66
CA VAL A 180 -4.10 -7.28 -10.69
C VAL A 180 -2.76 -6.56 -10.81
N GLY A 181 -1.68 -7.35 -10.86
CA GLY A 181 -0.32 -6.85 -10.94
C GLY A 181 0.08 -6.44 -12.36
N GLU A 182 1.18 -5.68 -12.47
CA GLU A 182 1.72 -5.24 -13.77
C GLU A 182 2.08 -6.42 -14.69
N ARG A 183 2.42 -7.57 -14.12
CA ARG A 183 2.87 -8.77 -14.85
C ARG A 183 1.73 -9.76 -15.16
N THR A 184 0.54 -9.53 -14.62
CA THR A 184 -0.61 -10.46 -14.68
C THR A 184 -1.88 -9.80 -15.23
N ARG A 185 -1.76 -8.60 -15.80
CA ARG A 185 -2.89 -7.79 -16.31
C ARG A 185 -3.15 -7.94 -17.81
N GLN A 186 -2.75 -9.06 -18.42
CA GLN A 186 -3.03 -9.34 -19.83
C GLN A 186 -4.53 -9.40 -20.04
N LEU A 187 -5.05 -8.75 -21.10
CA LEU A 187 -6.49 -8.59 -21.33
C LEU A 187 -7.24 -9.94 -21.43
N ASP A 188 -6.58 -10.94 -22.01
CA ASP A 188 -7.03 -12.32 -22.20
C ASP A 188 -6.46 -13.29 -21.14
N GLY A 189 -5.80 -12.74 -20.11
CA GLY A 189 -5.15 -13.50 -19.05
C GLY A 189 -6.11 -14.02 -17.98
N ALA A 190 -5.73 -15.12 -17.34
CA ALA A 190 -6.53 -15.78 -16.32
C ALA A 190 -6.88 -14.89 -15.12
N HIS A 191 -6.00 -13.98 -14.70
CA HIS A 191 -6.27 -13.05 -13.60
C HIS A 191 -7.33 -12.01 -13.96
N VAL A 192 -7.31 -11.49 -15.17
CA VAL A 192 -8.34 -10.54 -15.64
C VAL A 192 -9.69 -11.25 -15.75
N GLU A 193 -9.71 -12.48 -16.27
CA GLU A 193 -10.93 -13.30 -16.33
C GLU A 193 -11.49 -13.62 -14.94
N PHE A 194 -10.63 -14.01 -13.99
CA PHE A 194 -11.05 -14.25 -12.61
C PHE A 194 -11.66 -12.99 -11.98
N LEU A 195 -10.97 -11.84 -12.10
CA LEU A 195 -11.42 -10.59 -11.50
C LEU A 195 -12.68 -10.01 -12.16
N ARG A 196 -12.92 -10.33 -13.44
CA ARG A 196 -14.16 -9.99 -14.16
C ARG A 196 -15.38 -10.60 -13.46
N GLY A 197 -15.24 -11.80 -12.88
CA GLY A 197 -16.32 -12.55 -12.25
C GLY A 197 -16.65 -12.19 -10.80
N VAL A 198 -15.77 -11.46 -10.09
CA VAL A 198 -15.96 -11.13 -8.66
C VAL A 198 -16.48 -9.71 -8.45
N ALA A 199 -17.26 -9.47 -7.40
CA ALA A 199 -17.93 -8.21 -7.10
C ALA A 199 -17.13 -7.25 -6.19
N ASN A 200 -15.94 -7.66 -5.72
CA ASN A 200 -15.02 -6.83 -4.92
C ASN A 200 -14.64 -5.52 -5.64
N PRO A 201 -14.34 -4.42 -4.93
CA PRO A 201 -13.53 -3.35 -5.50
C PRO A 201 -12.19 -3.89 -6.00
N LEU A 202 -11.76 -3.41 -7.16
CA LEU A 202 -10.59 -3.92 -7.88
C LEU A 202 -9.52 -2.86 -8.04
N GLY A 203 -8.27 -3.30 -8.01
CA GLY A 203 -7.10 -2.49 -8.32
C GLY A 203 -6.43 -2.94 -9.62
N ILE A 204 -5.86 -1.99 -10.36
CA ILE A 204 -5.05 -2.27 -11.54
C ILE A 204 -3.71 -1.57 -11.35
N LYS A 205 -2.63 -2.33 -11.21
CA LYS A 205 -1.28 -1.77 -11.19
C LYS A 205 -0.89 -1.33 -12.61
N VAL A 206 -0.42 -0.11 -12.77
CA VAL A 206 0.01 0.44 -14.07
C VAL A 206 1.38 1.10 -13.97
N SER A 207 2.30 0.70 -14.85
CA SER A 207 3.63 1.30 -14.96
C SER A 207 3.71 2.38 -16.05
N ASN A 208 4.91 2.96 -16.23
CA ASN A 208 5.21 3.88 -17.32
C ASN A 208 5.13 3.23 -18.73
N LYS A 209 4.97 1.90 -18.79
CA LYS A 209 4.78 1.14 -20.04
C LYS A 209 3.32 0.92 -20.41
N MET A 210 2.37 1.35 -19.57
CA MET A 210 0.95 1.18 -19.85
C MET A 210 0.54 1.96 -21.10
N ASP A 211 -0.06 1.27 -22.06
CA ASP A 211 -0.71 1.91 -23.21
C ASP A 211 -2.08 2.48 -22.76
N PRO A 212 -2.40 3.75 -23.10
CA PRO A 212 -3.68 4.35 -22.71
C PRO A 212 -4.92 3.62 -23.25
N ASN A 213 -4.86 3.03 -24.46
CA ASN A 213 -6.00 2.32 -25.03
C ASN A 213 -6.16 0.94 -24.39
N GLU A 214 -5.05 0.27 -24.07
CA GLU A 214 -5.06 -0.98 -23.30
C GLU A 214 -5.68 -0.77 -21.91
N LEU A 215 -5.34 0.32 -21.21
CA LEU A 215 -5.96 0.66 -19.93
C LEU A 215 -7.48 0.84 -20.05
N VAL A 216 -7.95 1.56 -21.07
CA VAL A 216 -9.39 1.77 -21.31
C VAL A 216 -10.11 0.43 -21.52
N LYS A 217 -9.56 -0.46 -22.36
CA LYS A 217 -10.11 -1.81 -22.59
C LYS A 217 -10.13 -2.65 -21.31
N LEU A 218 -9.08 -2.59 -20.50
CA LEU A 218 -9.01 -3.32 -19.25
C LEU A 218 -10.07 -2.83 -18.24
N ILE A 219 -10.32 -1.52 -18.18
CA ILE A 219 -11.37 -0.95 -17.33
C ILE A 219 -12.76 -1.36 -17.83
N GLU A 220 -12.99 -1.37 -19.15
CA GLU A 220 -14.23 -1.87 -19.75
C GLU A 220 -14.53 -3.32 -19.35
N ILE A 221 -13.53 -4.20 -19.39
CA ILE A 221 -13.68 -5.61 -18.99
C ILE A 221 -14.03 -5.73 -17.50
N LEU A 222 -13.36 -4.98 -16.63
CA LEU A 222 -13.46 -5.13 -15.17
C LEU A 222 -14.56 -4.27 -14.52
N ASN A 223 -15.10 -3.29 -15.24
CA ASN A 223 -16.15 -2.37 -14.80
C ASN A 223 -17.13 -2.02 -15.93
N PRO A 224 -17.84 -3.01 -16.49
CA PRO A 224 -18.71 -2.83 -17.66
C PRO A 224 -19.85 -1.83 -17.41
N ASN A 225 -20.30 -1.72 -16.15
CA ASN A 225 -21.38 -0.81 -15.75
C ASN A 225 -20.87 0.57 -15.31
N ASN A 226 -19.57 0.85 -15.47
CA ASN A 226 -18.92 2.10 -15.07
C ASN A 226 -19.23 2.53 -13.62
N LYS A 227 -19.34 1.56 -12.70
CA LYS A 227 -19.71 1.80 -11.30
C LYS A 227 -18.61 2.61 -10.59
N PRO A 228 -18.91 3.80 -10.04
CA PRO A 228 -17.94 4.57 -9.28
C PRO A 228 -17.38 3.76 -8.10
N GLY A 229 -16.05 3.83 -7.90
CA GLY A 229 -15.37 3.11 -6.82
C GLY A 229 -15.10 1.63 -7.10
N ARG A 230 -15.56 1.06 -8.23
CA ARG A 230 -15.22 -0.31 -8.64
C ARG A 230 -13.75 -0.46 -9.00
N ILE A 231 -13.18 0.49 -9.76
CA ILE A 231 -11.79 0.41 -10.21
C ILE A 231 -10.93 1.46 -9.52
N THR A 232 -9.79 1.01 -9.03
CA THR A 232 -8.67 1.83 -8.57
C THR A 232 -7.48 1.62 -9.50
N VAL A 233 -7.08 2.65 -10.23
CA VAL A 233 -5.86 2.59 -11.06
C VAL A 233 -4.67 3.03 -10.20
N ILE A 234 -3.74 2.11 -9.98
CA ILE A 234 -2.61 2.27 -9.08
C ILE A 234 -1.34 2.51 -9.90
N VAL A 235 -0.96 3.78 -10.06
CA VAL A 235 0.15 4.23 -10.91
C VAL A 235 1.50 4.10 -10.19
N ARG A 236 2.50 3.54 -10.88
CA ARG A 236 3.89 3.37 -10.40
C ARG A 236 4.90 3.60 -11.52
N MET A 237 5.38 4.83 -11.67
CA MET A 237 6.12 5.26 -12.86
C MET A 237 7.51 5.86 -12.56
N GLY A 238 7.76 6.30 -11.33
CA GLY A 238 8.84 7.22 -11.00
C GLY A 238 8.46 8.66 -11.37
N ALA A 239 9.07 9.64 -10.69
CA ALA A 239 8.64 11.05 -10.74
C ALA A 239 8.68 11.69 -12.13
N GLU A 240 9.70 11.39 -12.93
CA GLU A 240 9.84 11.94 -14.28
C GLU A 240 8.77 11.38 -15.23
N ASN A 241 8.64 10.04 -15.27
CA ASN A 241 7.62 9.39 -16.09
C ASN A 241 6.21 9.73 -15.62
N MET A 242 5.99 9.97 -14.33
CA MET A 242 4.70 10.44 -13.83
C MET A 242 4.30 11.73 -14.54
N ARG A 243 5.20 12.70 -14.68
CA ARG A 243 4.91 13.98 -15.35
C ARG A 243 4.66 13.82 -16.84
N VAL A 244 5.33 12.87 -17.49
CA VAL A 244 5.26 12.70 -18.95
C VAL A 244 4.13 11.76 -19.37
N LYS A 245 3.97 10.62 -18.72
CA LYS A 245 3.09 9.52 -19.16
C LYS A 245 1.72 9.54 -18.51
N PHE A 246 1.64 9.92 -17.24
CA PHE A 246 0.37 9.88 -16.50
C PHE A 246 -0.73 10.77 -17.09
N PRO A 247 -0.46 12.00 -17.60
CA PRO A 247 -1.47 12.82 -18.25
C PRO A 247 -2.20 12.11 -19.39
N HIS A 248 -1.48 11.30 -20.17
CA HIS A 248 -2.07 10.56 -21.30
C HIS A 248 -3.07 9.49 -20.83
N LEU A 249 -2.80 8.81 -19.71
CA LEU A 249 -3.73 7.84 -19.12
C LEU A 249 -4.99 8.54 -18.59
N ILE A 250 -4.84 9.65 -17.85
CA ILE A 250 -5.98 10.42 -17.33
C ILE A 250 -6.88 10.87 -18.48
N ARG A 251 -6.31 11.44 -19.55
CA ARG A 251 -7.07 11.92 -20.70
C ARG A 251 -7.75 10.79 -21.45
N ALA A 252 -7.12 9.62 -21.58
CA ALA A 252 -7.73 8.46 -22.24
C ALA A 252 -8.95 7.93 -21.47
N VAL A 253 -8.81 7.69 -20.17
CA VAL A 253 -9.90 7.25 -19.29
C VAL A 253 -11.05 8.28 -19.27
N ARG A 254 -10.72 9.57 -19.22
CA ARG A 254 -11.70 10.66 -19.31
C ARG A 254 -12.46 10.67 -20.63
N ARG A 255 -11.76 10.53 -21.78
CA ARG A 255 -12.40 10.47 -23.10
C ARG A 255 -13.32 9.25 -23.25
N ALA A 256 -12.97 8.13 -22.61
CA ALA A 256 -13.81 6.94 -22.56
C ALA A 256 -15.01 7.08 -21.59
N GLY A 257 -15.15 8.20 -20.88
CA GLY A 257 -16.23 8.41 -19.90
C GLY A 257 -16.14 7.51 -18.66
N GLN A 258 -14.98 6.88 -18.43
CA GLN A 258 -14.80 5.89 -17.37
C GLN A 258 -14.49 6.56 -16.02
N ILE A 259 -15.08 6.02 -14.95
CA ILE A 259 -14.92 6.53 -13.58
C ILE A 259 -14.01 5.59 -12.80
N VAL A 260 -12.84 6.11 -12.40
CA VAL A 260 -11.84 5.37 -11.63
C VAL A 260 -11.31 6.19 -10.46
N THR A 261 -10.80 5.50 -9.44
CA THR A 261 -10.00 6.13 -8.39
C THR A 261 -8.52 6.08 -8.77
N TRP A 262 -7.84 7.22 -8.82
CA TRP A 262 -6.40 7.28 -9.06
C TRP A 262 -5.62 7.18 -7.75
N VAL A 263 -4.68 6.23 -7.69
CA VAL A 263 -3.82 6.00 -6.52
C VAL A 263 -2.37 5.95 -6.96
N CYS A 264 -1.48 6.60 -6.23
CA CYS A 264 -0.04 6.53 -6.51
C CYS A 264 0.65 5.47 -5.63
N ASP A 265 1.39 4.58 -6.28
CA ASP A 265 2.36 3.66 -5.67
C ASP A 265 3.77 4.21 -5.95
N PRO A 266 4.31 5.09 -5.08
CA PRO A 266 5.62 5.70 -5.25
C PRO A 266 6.77 4.76 -4.88
N MET A 267 6.49 3.47 -4.65
CA MET A 267 7.48 2.53 -4.15
C MET A 267 8.09 1.75 -5.32
N HIS A 268 7.26 1.13 -6.15
CA HIS A 268 7.71 0.14 -7.14
C HIS A 268 8.33 0.74 -8.39
N GLY A 269 8.12 2.03 -8.64
CA GLY A 269 8.80 2.78 -9.70
C GLY A 269 10.24 3.16 -9.36
N ASN A 270 10.59 3.17 -8.06
CA ASN A 270 11.81 3.81 -7.55
C ASN A 270 12.83 2.84 -6.91
N THR A 271 12.71 1.54 -7.17
CA THR A 271 13.66 0.55 -6.65
C THR A 271 14.98 0.62 -7.41
N ILE A 272 16.08 0.80 -6.68
CA ILE A 272 17.46 0.76 -7.18
C ILE A 272 18.26 -0.36 -6.49
N LYS A 273 19.45 -0.69 -7.03
CA LYS A 273 20.39 -1.62 -6.41
C LYS A 273 21.54 -0.82 -5.78
N ALA A 274 21.76 -1.00 -4.49
CA ALA A 274 22.86 -0.39 -3.75
C ALA A 274 24.21 -1.02 -4.13
N PRO A 275 25.35 -0.35 -3.86
CA PRO A 275 26.68 -0.90 -4.09
C PRO A 275 26.92 -2.25 -3.40
N CYS A 276 26.35 -2.45 -2.21
CA CYS A 276 26.39 -3.70 -1.45
C CYS A 276 25.52 -4.83 -2.05
N GLY A 277 24.82 -4.58 -3.16
CA GLY A 277 24.00 -5.55 -3.87
C GLY A 277 22.56 -5.67 -3.39
N LEU A 278 22.22 -5.07 -2.25
CA LEU A 278 20.84 -4.99 -1.74
C LEU A 278 19.99 -4.08 -2.60
N LYS A 279 18.70 -4.38 -2.71
CA LYS A 279 17.73 -3.42 -3.25
C LYS A 279 17.50 -2.33 -2.22
N THR A 280 17.29 -1.10 -2.66
CA THR A 280 16.82 -0.02 -1.80
C THR A 280 15.95 0.96 -2.61
N ARG A 281 15.34 1.92 -1.93
CA ARG A 281 14.59 3.02 -2.52
C ARG A 281 15.01 4.31 -1.82
N ALA A 282 15.27 5.36 -2.58
CA ALA A 282 15.55 6.66 -2.01
C ALA A 282 14.25 7.34 -1.58
N PHE A 283 14.17 7.76 -0.32
CA PHE A 283 13.01 8.47 0.21
C PHE A 283 12.65 9.71 -0.62
N ASP A 284 13.66 10.46 -1.07
CA ASP A 284 13.44 11.64 -1.91
C ASP A 284 12.82 11.30 -3.28
N ALA A 285 13.17 10.15 -3.86
CA ALA A 285 12.56 9.69 -5.11
C ALA A 285 11.09 9.29 -4.91
N ILE A 286 10.79 8.60 -3.79
CA ILE A 286 9.43 8.27 -3.37
C ILE A 286 8.62 9.56 -3.23
N LEU A 287 9.15 10.53 -2.49
CA LEU A 287 8.51 11.82 -2.28
C LEU A 287 8.33 12.61 -3.59
N ALA A 288 9.33 12.60 -4.47
CA ALA A 288 9.26 13.26 -5.77
C ALA A 288 8.14 12.69 -6.65
N GLU A 289 7.91 11.37 -6.63
CA GLU A 289 6.81 10.75 -7.37
C GLU A 289 5.44 11.11 -6.78
N VAL A 290 5.31 11.14 -5.45
CA VAL A 290 4.09 11.65 -4.80
C VAL A 290 3.83 13.09 -5.20
N ARG A 291 4.86 13.95 -5.19
CA ARG A 291 4.71 15.36 -5.63
C ARG A 291 4.25 15.43 -7.09
N ALA A 292 4.91 14.68 -7.98
CA ALA A 292 4.55 14.62 -9.40
C ALA A 292 3.10 14.18 -9.61
N PHE A 293 2.63 13.18 -8.86
CA PHE A 293 1.26 12.68 -8.95
C PHE A 293 0.23 13.78 -8.64
N PHE A 294 0.44 14.55 -7.57
CA PHE A 294 -0.42 15.67 -7.26
C PHE A 294 -0.29 16.82 -8.28
N ASP A 295 0.92 17.14 -8.74
CA ASP A 295 1.17 18.18 -9.76
C ASP A 295 0.36 17.88 -11.03
N VAL A 296 0.43 16.63 -11.51
CA VAL A 296 -0.29 16.18 -12.72
C VAL A 296 -1.80 16.23 -12.52
N HIS A 297 -2.30 15.81 -11.36
CA HIS A 297 -3.74 15.88 -11.09
C HIS A 297 -4.27 17.32 -11.10
N GLU A 298 -3.50 18.26 -10.56
CA GLU A 298 -3.82 19.68 -10.58
C GLU A 298 -3.84 20.24 -12.00
N GLN A 299 -2.81 19.94 -12.80
CA GLN A 299 -2.72 20.34 -14.21
C GLN A 299 -3.85 19.76 -15.06
N GLU A 300 -4.20 18.49 -14.83
CA GLU A 300 -5.26 17.80 -15.58
C GLU A 300 -6.66 18.08 -15.05
N GLY A 301 -6.83 18.84 -13.96
CA GLY A 301 -8.14 19.07 -13.33
C GLY A 301 -8.81 17.78 -12.83
N SER A 302 -8.02 16.81 -12.36
CA SER A 302 -8.50 15.50 -11.89
C SER A 302 -8.26 15.30 -10.39
N HIS A 303 -8.72 14.18 -9.83
CA HIS A 303 -8.68 13.94 -8.39
C HIS A 303 -7.59 12.91 -7.97
N PRO A 304 -6.61 13.30 -7.12
CA PRO A 304 -5.68 12.39 -6.47
C PRO A 304 -6.41 11.61 -5.36
N GLY A 305 -6.80 10.37 -5.63
CA GLY A 305 -7.69 9.57 -4.77
C GLY A 305 -7.00 8.87 -3.59
N GLY A 306 -5.71 8.56 -3.70
CA GLY A 306 -5.00 7.82 -2.65
C GLY A 306 -3.53 7.57 -2.91
N ILE A 307 -2.89 6.91 -1.94
CA ILE A 307 -1.51 6.44 -2.01
C ILE A 307 -1.46 4.97 -1.56
N HIS A 308 -0.57 4.19 -2.18
CA HIS A 308 -0.33 2.78 -1.90
C HIS A 308 1.14 2.58 -1.51
N LEU A 309 1.40 2.34 -0.23
CA LEU A 309 2.76 2.22 0.32
C LEU A 309 3.10 0.80 0.75
N GLU A 310 4.40 0.54 0.82
CA GLU A 310 4.98 -0.58 1.56
C GLU A 310 5.71 -0.03 2.76
N MET A 311 5.25 -0.39 3.96
CA MET A 311 5.75 0.19 5.19
C MET A 311 5.80 -0.84 6.32
N THR A 312 6.53 -0.51 7.38
CA THR A 312 6.53 -1.30 8.60
C THR A 312 6.72 -0.41 9.82
N GLY A 313 6.01 -0.74 10.91
CA GLY A 313 6.22 -0.09 12.21
C GLY A 313 7.55 -0.45 12.88
N GLN A 314 8.34 -1.36 12.29
CA GLN A 314 9.67 -1.70 12.81
C GLN A 314 10.71 -0.66 12.43
N ASN A 315 11.70 -0.49 13.30
CA ASN A 315 12.86 0.36 13.04
C ASN A 315 13.88 -0.36 12.12
N VAL A 316 13.59 -0.36 10.81
CA VAL A 316 14.39 -1.00 9.75
C VAL A 316 15.16 0.03 8.92
N THR A 317 16.24 -0.41 8.26
CA THR A 317 17.09 0.39 7.36
C THR A 317 16.97 -0.10 5.92
N GLU A 318 15.74 -0.18 5.40
CA GLU A 318 15.47 -0.76 4.07
C GLU A 318 15.48 0.32 2.95
N CYS A 319 14.93 1.50 3.20
CA CYS A 319 14.97 2.66 2.30
C CYS A 319 16.00 3.68 2.79
N ILE A 320 16.81 4.22 1.87
CA ILE A 320 17.79 5.28 2.17
C ILE A 320 17.13 6.67 2.26
N GLY A 321 17.76 7.59 2.97
CA GLY A 321 17.26 8.96 3.20
C GLY A 321 16.18 9.04 4.28
N GLY A 322 15.36 10.09 4.19
CA GLY A 322 14.43 10.49 5.26
C GLY A 322 15.14 11.20 6.42
N SER A 323 14.38 11.65 7.41
CA SER A 323 14.88 12.48 8.52
C SER A 323 16.06 11.88 9.31
N ARG A 324 16.12 10.55 9.46
CA ARG A 324 17.21 9.84 10.15
C ARG A 324 18.45 9.57 9.28
N THR A 325 18.48 10.08 8.04
CA THR A 325 19.56 9.92 7.04
C THR A 325 20.10 8.49 6.97
N VAL A 326 19.25 7.53 6.61
CA VAL A 326 19.71 6.15 6.36
C VAL A 326 20.60 6.15 5.11
N THR A 327 21.85 5.71 5.25
CA THR A 327 22.82 5.63 4.15
C THR A 327 22.86 4.23 3.52
N PHE A 328 23.65 4.05 2.47
CA PHE A 328 23.88 2.73 1.88
C PHE A 328 24.56 1.75 2.85
N ASP A 329 25.44 2.27 3.73
CA ASP A 329 26.19 1.46 4.69
C ASP A 329 25.29 0.96 5.83
N ASP A 330 24.23 1.72 6.14
CA ASP A 330 23.24 1.35 7.16
C ASP A 330 22.31 0.21 6.71
N LEU A 331 22.25 -0.10 5.41
CA LEU A 331 21.29 -1.08 4.89
C LEU A 331 21.48 -2.45 5.54
N SER A 332 22.73 -2.93 5.68
CA SER A 332 23.01 -4.25 6.27
C SER A 332 22.64 -4.37 7.75
N SER A 333 22.44 -3.26 8.46
CA SER A 333 22.21 -3.25 9.90
C SER A 333 20.87 -3.91 10.28
N ARG A 334 19.80 -3.61 9.54
CA ARG A 334 18.42 -4.08 9.84
C ARG A 334 17.59 -4.32 8.58
N TYR A 335 18.17 -4.98 7.58
CA TYR A 335 17.47 -5.39 6.36
C TYR A 335 16.67 -6.68 6.58
N HIS A 336 15.36 -6.56 6.86
CA HIS A 336 14.51 -7.70 7.25
C HIS A 336 13.50 -8.13 6.17
N THR A 337 13.61 -7.60 4.96
CA THR A 337 12.74 -7.95 3.84
C THR A 337 13.43 -8.90 2.87
N HIS A 338 12.68 -9.89 2.37
CA HIS A 338 13.16 -10.82 1.35
C HIS A 338 12.83 -10.40 -0.09
N CYS A 339 11.95 -9.40 -0.25
CA CYS A 339 11.46 -8.92 -1.53
C CYS A 339 11.95 -7.50 -1.77
N ASP A 340 11.11 -6.51 -1.51
CA ASP A 340 11.38 -5.11 -1.75
C ASP A 340 11.49 -4.30 -0.44
N PRO A 341 12.23 -3.17 -0.45
CA PRO A 341 12.53 -2.35 0.72
C PRO A 341 11.34 -1.50 1.15
N ARG A 342 11.01 -1.50 2.44
CA ARG A 342 9.84 -0.81 3.00
C ARG A 342 10.24 0.51 3.65
N LEU A 343 9.29 1.45 3.72
CA LEU A 343 9.42 2.61 4.60
C LEU A 343 9.39 2.13 6.06
N ASN A 344 10.32 2.62 6.87
CA ASN A 344 10.21 2.47 8.31
C ASN A 344 9.14 3.42 8.89
N ALA A 345 8.88 3.33 10.18
CA ALA A 345 7.85 4.12 10.84
C ALA A 345 8.06 5.64 10.66
N SER A 346 9.28 6.12 10.87
CA SER A 346 9.64 7.55 10.74
C SER A 346 9.43 8.07 9.32
N GLN A 347 9.94 7.35 8.31
CA GLN A 347 9.77 7.73 6.90
C GLN A 347 8.29 7.69 6.48
N SER A 348 7.52 6.72 6.96
CA SER A 348 6.09 6.61 6.64
C SER A 348 5.29 7.80 7.15
N LEU A 349 5.61 8.25 8.36
CA LEU A 349 4.95 9.38 8.99
C LEU A 349 5.38 10.71 8.37
N GLU A 350 6.66 10.87 8.09
CA GLU A 350 7.20 12.03 7.35
C GLU A 350 6.45 12.20 6.02
N LEU A 351 6.26 11.12 5.26
CA LEU A 351 5.50 11.14 4.02
C LEU A 351 4.02 11.51 4.24
N ALA A 352 3.40 11.02 5.32
CA ALA A 352 2.01 11.33 5.65
C ALA A 352 1.80 12.83 5.92
N PHE A 353 2.74 13.49 6.62
CA PHE A 353 2.69 14.94 6.83
C PHE A 353 2.75 15.73 5.54
N ILE A 354 3.70 15.38 4.67
CA ILE A 354 3.90 16.12 3.43
C ILE A 354 2.66 16.01 2.53
N ILE A 355 2.02 14.83 2.52
CA ILE A 355 0.74 14.61 1.84
C ILE A 355 -0.37 15.45 2.50
N ALA A 356 -0.46 15.46 3.82
CA ALA A 356 -1.49 16.20 4.56
C ALA A 356 -1.40 17.72 4.33
N GLU A 357 -0.19 18.29 4.37
CA GLU A 357 0.06 19.70 4.04
C GLU A 357 -0.43 20.04 2.63
N ARG A 358 -0.15 19.16 1.66
CA ARG A 358 -0.53 19.37 0.27
C ARG A 358 -2.05 19.32 0.06
N LEU A 359 -2.72 18.37 0.71
CA LEU A 359 -4.19 18.29 0.70
C LEU A 359 -4.83 19.51 1.35
N ARG A 360 -4.26 20.01 2.45
CA ARG A 360 -4.72 21.23 3.12
C ARG A 360 -4.61 22.45 2.21
N LYS A 361 -3.46 22.65 1.56
CA LYS A 361 -3.24 23.76 0.60
C LYS A 361 -4.28 23.73 -0.52
N ARG A 362 -4.53 22.57 -1.11
CA ARG A 362 -5.56 22.40 -2.15
C ARG A 362 -6.96 22.77 -1.66
N ARG A 363 -7.37 22.25 -0.48
CA ARG A 363 -8.70 22.55 0.10
C ARG A 363 -8.92 24.05 0.32
N ILE A 364 -7.92 24.74 0.88
CA ILE A 364 -7.98 26.19 1.12
C ILE A 364 -8.01 26.95 -0.21
N GLY A 365 -7.20 26.56 -1.19
CA GLY A 365 -7.20 27.14 -2.53
C GLY A 365 -8.56 27.03 -3.24
N THR A 366 -9.19 25.84 -3.17
CA THR A 366 -10.52 25.61 -3.73
C THR A 366 -11.61 26.44 -3.05
N GLN A 367 -11.58 26.56 -1.72
CA GLN A 367 -12.52 27.41 -0.97
C GLN A 367 -12.38 28.89 -1.35
N ARG A 368 -11.14 29.37 -1.53
CA ARG A 368 -10.87 30.76 -1.94
C ARG A 368 -11.37 31.07 -3.34
N LEU A 369 -11.23 30.12 -4.28
CA LEU A 369 -11.78 30.26 -5.63
C LEU A 369 -13.32 30.33 -5.60
N LEU A 370 -13.96 29.42 -4.86
CA LEU A 370 -15.43 29.41 -4.71
C LEU A 370 -15.97 30.70 -4.07
N SER A 371 -15.25 31.27 -3.10
CA SER A 371 -15.64 32.54 -2.45
C SER A 371 -15.40 33.78 -3.32
N LEU A 372 -14.59 33.68 -4.38
CA LEU A 372 -14.33 34.78 -5.34
C LEU A 372 -15.22 34.70 -6.57
N SER A 373 -15.90 33.57 -6.80
CA SER A 373 -16.89 33.38 -7.87
C SER A 373 -18.35 33.45 -7.39
N LEU A 374 -18.55 33.79 -6.11
CA LEU A 374 -19.80 34.31 -5.54
C LEU A 374 -19.63 35.82 -5.36
#